data_AF-A0A8I0JHN0-F1
#
_entry.id   AF-A0A8I0JHN0-F1
#
_cell.length_a   1.000
_cell.length_b   1.000
_cell.length_c   1.000
_cell.angle_alpha   90.00
_cell.angle_beta   90.00
_cell.angle_gamma   90.00
#
_symmetry.space_group_name_H-M   'P 1'
#
loop_
_entity.id
_entity.type
_entity.pdbx_description
1 polymer ?
#
loop_
_entity_poly.entity_id
_entity_poly.type
_entity_poly.pdbx_seq_one_letter_code
_entity_poly.pdbx_strand_id
1 'polypeptide(L)'
;MIAAGQQRIKSSMPEVYKTIQRHAEKDARVWRLVRMGLAGRPGCFWATEAGQVAGTPFTKLSRMVEVSRLISRMGCAHVCIIAGHGDLGAN
;
A
#
# COMPACT_ATOMS: atom_id res chain seq x y z
N MET A 1 14.41 2.97 -8.69
CA MET A 1 13.08 2.30 -8.61
C MET A 1 12.32 2.64 -7.33
N ILE A 2 12.92 2.59 -6.13
CA ILE A 2 12.22 2.92 -4.86
C ILE A 2 11.79 4.39 -4.77
N ALA A 3 12.67 5.34 -5.13
CA ALA A 3 12.36 6.78 -5.07
C ALA A 3 11.17 7.18 -5.96
N ALA A 4 11.08 6.61 -7.16
CA ALA A 4 9.94 6.81 -8.07
C ALA A 4 8.62 6.28 -7.49
N GLY A 5 8.67 5.12 -6.80
CA GLY A 5 7.51 4.58 -6.09
C GLY A 5 7.07 5.46 -4.91
N GLN A 6 8.02 5.99 -4.14
CA GLN A 6 7.73 6.93 -3.05
C GLN A 6 7.16 8.26 -3.57
N GLN A 7 7.70 8.78 -4.66
CA GLN A 7 7.20 9.99 -5.30
C GLN A 7 5.77 9.77 -5.83
N ARG A 8 5.48 8.63 -6.46
CA ARG A 8 4.12 8.27 -6.88
C ARG A 8 3.14 8.25 -5.71
N ILE A 9 3.52 7.63 -4.60
CA ILE A 9 2.67 7.58 -3.40
C ILE A 9 2.39 9.01 -2.91
N LYS A 10 3.43 9.85 -2.81
CA LYS A 10 3.29 11.24 -2.34
C LYS A 10 2.46 12.12 -3.27
N SER A 11 2.62 11.97 -4.58
CA SER A 11 2.02 12.86 -5.59
C SER A 11 0.64 12.42 -6.05
N SER A 12 0.34 11.12 -6.01
CA SER A 12 -0.86 10.55 -6.64
C SER A 12 -1.64 9.62 -5.73
N MET A 13 -1.17 9.36 -4.49
CA MET A 13 -1.83 8.46 -3.53
C MET A 13 -1.85 9.09 -2.12
N PRO A 14 -2.53 10.24 -1.93
CA PRO A 14 -2.51 10.99 -0.68
C PRO A 14 -3.08 10.20 0.51
N GLU A 15 -4.13 9.39 0.34
CA GLU A 15 -4.72 8.63 1.44
C GLU A 15 -3.86 7.42 1.84
N VAL A 16 -3.24 6.76 0.85
CA VAL A 16 -2.22 5.73 1.11
C VAL A 16 -1.03 6.34 1.84
N TYR A 17 -0.57 7.54 1.44
CA TYR A 17 0.53 8.21 2.11
C TYR A 17 0.19 8.54 3.57
N LYS A 18 -1.00 9.09 3.84
CA LYS A 18 -1.48 9.34 5.21
C LYS A 18 -1.52 8.06 6.04
N THR A 19 -2.03 6.98 5.46
CA THR A 19 -2.09 5.67 6.12
C THR A 19 -0.69 5.15 6.48
N ILE A 20 0.26 5.26 5.55
CA ILE A 20 1.67 4.89 5.82
C ILE A 20 2.25 5.76 6.94
N GLN A 21 2.01 7.07 6.93
CA GLN A 21 2.51 7.97 7.97
C GLN A 21 1.95 7.62 9.35
N ARG A 22 0.63 7.42 9.47
CA ARG A 22 -0.01 6.99 10.73
C ARG A 22 0.58 5.70 11.28
N HIS A 23 0.86 4.73 10.41
CA HIS A 23 1.49 3.48 10.81
C HIS A 23 2.97 3.67 11.17
N ALA A 24 3.68 4.53 10.43
CA ALA A 24 5.08 4.82 10.66
C ALA A 24 5.34 5.63 11.93
N GLU A 25 4.39 6.45 12.37
CA GLU A 25 4.42 7.12 13.68
C GLU A 25 4.40 6.11 14.83
N LYS A 26 3.67 5.00 14.66
CA LYS A 26 3.58 3.91 15.64
C LYS A 26 4.72 2.90 15.52
N ASP A 27 5.22 2.67 14.30
CA ASP A 27 6.32 1.74 14.03
C ASP A 27 7.22 2.22 12.88
N ALA A 28 8.44 2.65 13.22
CA ALA A 28 9.44 3.09 12.26
C ALA A 28 9.83 2.00 11.22
N ARG A 29 9.56 0.71 11.49
CA ARG A 29 9.80 -0.40 10.55
C ARG A 29 8.89 -0.34 9.33
N VAL A 30 7.78 0.39 9.40
CA VAL A 30 6.85 0.60 8.27
C VAL A 30 7.58 1.19 7.06
N TRP A 31 8.41 2.21 7.25
CA TRP A 31 9.19 2.79 6.13
C TRP A 31 10.18 1.81 5.51
N ARG A 32 10.68 0.84 6.29
CA ARG A 32 11.54 -0.24 5.77
C ARG A 32 10.70 -1.24 4.96
N LEU A 33 9.51 -1.62 5.43
CA LEU A 33 8.59 -2.51 4.73
C LEU A 33 8.11 -1.91 3.40
N VAL A 34 7.74 -0.62 3.39
CA VAL A 34 7.35 0.11 2.17
C VAL A 34 8.48 0.07 1.15
N ARG A 35 9.71 0.38 1.56
CA ARG A 35 10.88 0.33 0.67
C ARG A 35 11.12 -1.09 0.12
N MET A 36 10.96 -2.12 0.94
CA MET A 36 11.10 -3.52 0.50
C MET A 36 10.02 -3.93 -0.50
N GLY A 37 8.77 -3.54 -0.28
CA GLY A 37 7.69 -3.81 -1.25
C GLY A 37 7.88 -3.05 -2.57
N LEU A 38 8.36 -1.80 -2.51
CA LEU A 38 8.74 -1.02 -3.70
C LEU A 38 9.97 -1.59 -4.42
N ALA A 39 10.83 -2.32 -3.72
CA ALA A 39 12.00 -2.99 -4.30
C ALA A 39 11.66 -4.31 -5.01
N GLY A 40 10.38 -4.72 -5.05
CA GLY A 40 9.97 -5.97 -5.68
C GLY A 40 9.78 -7.13 -4.71
N ARG A 41 9.90 -6.91 -3.39
CA ARG A 41 9.75 -8.00 -2.40
C ARG A 41 8.25 -8.24 -2.12
N PRO A 42 7.68 -9.37 -2.55
CA PRO A 42 6.31 -9.72 -2.20
C PRO A 42 6.23 -9.95 -0.69
N GLY A 43 5.09 -9.66 -0.10
CA GLY A 43 4.90 -9.91 1.32
C GLY A 43 5.29 -8.76 2.25
N CYS A 44 5.68 -7.59 1.71
CA CYS A 44 6.14 -6.45 2.51
C CYS A 44 5.19 -5.26 2.46
N PHE A 45 4.83 -4.80 1.26
CA PHE A 45 3.99 -3.62 1.07
C PHE A 45 3.32 -3.64 -0.30
N TRP A 46 2.03 -3.34 -0.31
CA TRP A 46 1.23 -3.14 -1.51
C TRP A 46 0.09 -2.16 -1.25
N ALA A 47 -0.13 -1.23 -2.17
CA ALA A 47 -1.21 -0.26 -2.06
C ALA A 47 -1.79 0.10 -3.43
N THR A 48 -3.06 0.50 -3.44
CA THR A 48 -3.76 1.04 -4.60
C THR A 48 -4.65 2.21 -4.22
N GLU A 49 -4.70 3.25 -5.05
CA GLU A 49 -5.52 4.45 -4.82
C GLU A 49 -5.77 5.13 -6.17
N ALA A 50 -7.02 5.52 -6.46
CA ALA A 50 -7.40 6.19 -7.71
C ALA A 50 -6.82 5.55 -8.99
N GLY A 51 -6.76 4.21 -9.05
CA GLY A 51 -6.19 3.46 -10.18
C GLY A 51 -4.65 3.41 -10.23
N GLN A 52 -3.94 4.07 -9.31
CA GLN A 52 -2.50 3.92 -9.12
C GLN A 52 -2.18 2.73 -8.23
N VAL A 53 -1.10 2.02 -8.54
CA VAL A 53 -0.61 0.89 -7.75
C VAL A 53 0.84 1.12 -7.35
N ALA A 54 1.17 0.83 -6.10
CA ALA A 54 2.52 0.92 -5.55
C ALA A 54 2.87 -0.34 -4.73
N GLY A 55 4.10 -0.83 -4.88
CA GLY A 55 4.60 -2.00 -4.16
C GLY A 55 4.34 -3.32 -4.87
N THR A 56 4.62 -4.41 -4.17
CA THR A 56 4.55 -5.77 -4.73
C THR A 56 3.47 -6.56 -4.01
N PRO A 57 2.49 -7.12 -4.74
CA PRO A 57 1.38 -7.85 -4.12
C PRO A 57 1.88 -9.05 -3.34
N PHE A 58 1.16 -9.39 -2.28
CA PHE A 58 1.40 -10.58 -1.48
C PHE A 58 0.88 -11.77 -2.28
N THR A 59 1.72 -12.79 -2.51
CA THR A 59 1.37 -13.97 -3.31
C THR A 59 0.14 -14.72 -2.77
N LYS A 60 -0.08 -14.71 -1.45
CA LYS A 60 -1.28 -15.29 -0.81
C LYS A 60 -2.54 -14.42 -0.94
N LEU A 61 -2.40 -13.13 -1.24
CA LEU A 61 -3.51 -12.17 -1.35
C LEU A 61 -3.79 -11.77 -2.82
N SER A 62 -3.30 -12.55 -3.79
CA SER A 62 -3.50 -12.28 -5.22
C SER A 62 -4.98 -12.10 -5.59
N ARG A 63 -5.89 -12.88 -5.00
CA ARG A 63 -7.35 -12.70 -5.14
C ARG A 63 -7.86 -11.39 -4.51
N MET A 64 -7.26 -10.96 -3.41
CA MET A 64 -7.60 -9.69 -2.74
C MET A 64 -7.12 -8.46 -3.54
N VAL A 65 -6.07 -8.61 -4.36
CA VAL A 65 -5.57 -7.58 -5.28
C VAL A 65 -6.56 -7.33 -6.42
N GLU A 66 -7.22 -8.38 -6.92
CA GLU A 66 -8.27 -8.23 -7.94
C GLU A 66 -9.49 -7.52 -7.36
N VAL A 67 -9.93 -7.92 -6.16
CA VAL A 67 -11.05 -7.30 -5.45
C VAL A 67 -10.75 -5.84 -5.11
N SER A 68 -9.55 -5.51 -4.64
CA SER A 68 -9.16 -4.12 -4.33
C SER A 68 -9.00 -3.25 -5.59
N ARG A 69 -8.55 -3.80 -6.72
CA ARG A 69 -8.61 -3.09 -8.02
C ARG A 69 -10.05 -2.83 -8.45
N LEU A 70 -10.97 -3.76 -8.20
CA LEU A 70 -12.40 -3.59 -8.44
C LEU A 70 -12.99 -2.51 -7.53
N ILE A 71 -12.73 -2.57 -6.23
CA ILE A 71 -13.16 -1.61 -5.21
C ILE A 71 -12.61 -0.20 -5.50
N SER A 72 -11.34 -0.09 -5.90
CA SER A 72 -10.73 1.18 -6.30
C SER A 72 -11.34 1.74 -7.60
N ARG A 73 -11.75 0.88 -8.53
CA ARG A 73 -12.49 1.27 -9.75
C ARG A 73 -13.95 1.64 -9.49
N MET A 74 -14.55 1.08 -8.45
CA MET A 74 -15.94 1.34 -8.04
C MET A 74 -16.09 2.59 -7.14
N GLY A 75 -15.02 3.35 -6.92
CA GLY A 75 -15.06 4.63 -6.19
C GLY A 75 -14.81 4.52 -4.68
N CYS A 76 -14.46 3.34 -4.16
CA CYS A 76 -14.01 3.20 -2.78
C CYS A 76 -12.51 3.52 -2.67
N ALA A 77 -12.19 4.43 -1.74
CA ALA A 77 -11.18 5.46 -1.91
C ALA A 77 -9.70 5.02 -1.99
N HIS A 78 -9.26 3.96 -1.31
CA HIS A 78 -7.87 3.50 -1.34
C HIS A 78 -7.72 2.17 -0.58
N VAL A 79 -6.65 1.42 -0.85
CA VAL A 79 -6.25 0.22 -0.10
C VAL A 79 -4.75 0.29 0.18
N CYS A 80 -4.35 0.08 1.43
CA CYS A 80 -2.96 0.08 1.86
C CYS A 80 -2.69 -1.16 2.73
N ILE A 81 -1.79 -2.05 2.28
CA ILE A 81 -1.45 -3.28 2.99
C ILE A 81 0.04 -3.22 3.35
N ILE A 82 0.32 -3.30 4.65
CA ILE A 82 1.66 -3.28 5.21
C ILE A 82 1.86 -4.55 6.03
N ALA A 83 2.93 -5.30 5.78
CA ALA A 83 3.14 -6.58 6.46
C ALA A 83 3.26 -6.39 7.99
N GLY A 84 2.51 -7.18 8.77
CA GLY A 84 2.47 -7.06 10.23
C GLY A 84 1.63 -5.90 10.76
N HIS A 85 1.12 -5.03 9.88
CA HIS A 85 0.24 -3.91 10.18
C HIS A 85 -0.98 -4.00 9.25
N GLY A 86 -1.77 -5.04 9.47
CA GLY A 86 -3.04 -5.21 8.74
C GLY A 86 -4.08 -4.27 9.33
N ASP A 87 -4.18 -3.06 8.80
CA ASP A 87 -5.35 -2.20 9.00
C ASP A 87 -6.39 -2.58 7.94
N LEU A 88 -7.01 -3.75 8.13
CA LEU A 88 -8.34 -3.97 7.56
C LEU A 88 -9.28 -3.21 8.48
N GLY A 89 -9.44 -1.92 8.19
CA GLY A 89 -10.17 -0.94 9.00
C GLY A 89 -11.30 -1.56 9.78
N ALA A 90 -11.12 -1.63 11.10
CA ALA A 90 -12.17 -2.00 12.03
C ALA A 90 -12.84 -0.70 12.50
N ASN A 91 -14.10 -0.54 12.04
CA ASN A 91 -15.18 0.32 12.53
C ASN A 91 -14.84 1.73 13.04
#